data_AF-A0A842N5M8-F1
#
_entry.id   AF-A0A842N5M8-F1
#
_cell.length_a   1.000
_cell.length_b   1.000
_cell.length_c   1.000
_cell.angle_alpha   90.00
_cell.angle_beta   90.00
_cell.angle_gamma   90.00
#
_symmetry.space_group_name_H-M   'P 1'
#
loop_
_entity.id
_entity.type
_entity.pdbx_description
1 polymer ?
#
loop_
_entity_poly.entity_id
_entity_poly.type
_entity_poly.pdbx_seq_one_letter_code
_entity_poly.pdbx_strand_id
1 'polypeptide(L)' 'MSTAKLKKQILVHIDEKPMSLSEVAEVMELKEKRTFKLLRSLFNKDEIKMVRDEDGIRKYIKNAKA' A
#
# COMPACT_ATOMS: atom_id res chain seq x y z
N MET A 1 7.53 14.19 8.08
CA MET A 1 6.88 12.86 8.30
C MET A 1 7.92 11.75 8.19
N SER A 2 8.02 10.86 9.18
CA SER A 2 8.99 9.75 9.15
C SER A 2 8.47 8.59 8.28
N THR A 3 9.39 7.80 7.72
CA THR A 3 9.08 6.62 6.91
C THR A 3 8.15 5.63 7.63
N ALA A 4 8.33 5.46 8.95
CA ALA A 4 7.50 4.58 9.77
C ALA A 4 6.05 5.10 9.88
N LYS A 5 5.86 6.42 10.03
CA LYS A 5 4.51 7.01 10.05
C LYS A 5 3.80 6.86 8.71
N LEU A 6 4.52 7.06 7.60
CA LEU A 6 3.96 6.87 6.24
C LEU A 6 3.52 5.43 6.00
N LYS A 7 4.32 4.45 6.43
CA LYS A 7 3.95 3.03 6.33
C LYS A 7 2.68 2.71 7.10
N LYS A 8 2.54 3.21 8.34
CA LYS A 8 1.31 3.02 9.13
C LYS A 8 0.09 3.63 8.45
N GLN A 9 0.20 4.83 7.88
CA GLN A 9 -0.90 5.44 7.13
C GLN A 9 -1.29 4.62 5.91
N ILE A 10 -0.32 4.14 5.12
CA ILE A 10 -0.59 3.26 3.98
C ILE A 10 -1.38 2.03 4.44
N LEU A 11 -0.97 1.39 5.55
CA LEU A 11 -1.67 0.24 6.09
C LEU A 11 -3.12 0.57 6.46
N VAL A 12 -3.39 1.74 7.06
CA VAL A 12 -4.76 2.17 7.39
C VAL A 12 -5.60 2.33 6.12
N HIS A 13 -5.10 3.05 5.12
CA HIS A 13 -5.85 3.29 3.88
C HIS A 13 -6.17 2.01 3.11
N ILE A 14 -5.22 1.07 3.01
CA ILE A 14 -5.45 -0.19 2.29
C ILE A 14 -6.28 -1.21 3.07
N ASP A 15 -6.43 -1.04 4.39
CA ASP A 15 -7.29 -1.86 5.26
C ASP A 15 -8.76 -1.44 5.08
N GLU A 16 -9.00 -0.14 4.91
CA GLU A 16 -10.32 0.41 4.58
C GLU A 16 -10.77 -0.03 3.18
N LYS A 17 -9.89 0.06 2.19
CA LYS A 17 -10.17 -0.33 0.81
C LYS A 17 -8.92 -0.81 0.09
N PRO A 18 -8.98 -1.91 -0.69
CA PRO A 18 -7.89 -2.29 -1.58
C PRO A 18 -7.55 -1.14 -2.56
N MET A 19 -6.28 -0.75 -2.62
CA MET A 19 -5.82 0.35 -3.49
C MET A 19 -4.63 -0.08 -4.34
N SER A 20 -4.56 0.45 -5.56
CA SER A 20 -3.43 0.34 -6.48
C SER A 20 -2.28 1.28 -6.08
N LEU A 21 -1.14 1.17 -6.75
CA LEU A 21 0.03 2.03 -6.48
C LEU A 21 -0.30 3.52 -6.66
N SER A 22 -1.01 3.86 -7.73
CA SER A 22 -1.41 5.23 -8.07
C SER A 22 -2.40 5.77 -7.05
N GLU A 23 -3.43 5.00 -6.69
CA GLU A 23 -4.41 5.40 -5.66
C GLU A 23 -3.74 5.66 -4.30
N VAL A 24 -2.82 4.79 -3.86
CA VAL A 24 -2.06 5.02 -2.62
C VAL A 24 -1.17 6.26 -2.74
N ALA A 25 -0.58 6.52 -3.91
CA ALA A 25 0.26 7.68 -4.13
C ALA A 25 -0.54 8.99 -4.08
N GLU A 26 -1.73 9.00 -4.67
CA GLU A 26 -2.66 10.13 -4.65
C GLU A 26 -3.16 10.43 -3.23
N VAL A 27 -3.70 9.42 -2.52
CA VAL A 27 -4.22 9.59 -1.15
C VAL A 27 -3.13 10.05 -0.17
N MET A 28 -1.89 9.60 -0.38
CA MET A 28 -0.75 9.99 0.46
C MET A 28 -0.09 11.29 0.02
N GLU A 29 -0.51 11.89 -1.10
CA GLU A 29 0.12 13.04 -1.76
C GLU A 29 1.64 12.83 -1.98
N LEU A 30 2.03 11.62 -2.40
CA LEU A 30 3.41 11.23 -2.63
C LEU A 30 3.65 10.88 -4.10
N LYS A 31 4.91 11.06 -4.55
CA LYS A 31 5.34 10.51 -5.84
C LYS A 31 5.26 8.98 -5.83
N GLU A 32 4.75 8.39 -6.90
CA GLU A 32 4.63 6.93 -7.06
C GLU A 32 5.93 6.18 -6.77
N LYS A 33 7.08 6.69 -7.24
CA LYS A 33 8.40 6.08 -6.98
C LYS A 33 8.68 5.94 -5.48
N ARG A 34 8.24 6.90 -4.67
CA ARG A 34 8.39 6.87 -3.21
C ARG A 34 7.36 5.92 -2.60
N THR A 35 6.12 5.99 -3.02
CA THR A 35 5.04 5.09 -2.58
C THR A 35 5.39 3.62 -2.84
N PHE A 36 5.92 3.33 -4.03
CA PHE A 36 6.39 2.00 -4.41
C PHE A 36 7.48 1.48 -3.47
N LYS A 37 8.44 2.31 -3.07
CA LYS A 37 9.47 1.90 -2.08
C LYS A 37 8.86 1.57 -0.72
N LEU A 38 7.84 2.32 -0.29
CA LEU A 38 7.14 2.06 0.97
C LEU A 38 6.36 0.74 0.90
N LEU A 39 5.55 0.57 -0.14
CA LEU A 39 4.77 -0.65 -0.39
C LEU A 39 5.66 -1.88 -0.54
N ARG A 40 6.74 -1.79 -1.32
CA ARG A 40 7.72 -2.87 -1.45
C ARG A 40 8.32 -3.26 -0.10
N SER A 41 8.62 -2.28 0.74
CA SER A 41 9.17 -2.57 2.07
C SER A 41 8.13 -3.19 3.00
N LEU A 42 6.85 -2.88 2.88
CA LEU A 42 5.76 -3.51 3.63
C LEU A 42 5.51 -4.94 3.12
N PHE A 43 5.55 -5.13 1.81
CA PHE A 43 5.40 -6.42 1.16
C PHE A 43 6.51 -7.40 1.56
N ASN A 44 7.76 -6.94 1.55
CA ASN A 44 8.91 -7.74 1.99
C ASN A 44 8.86 -8.14 3.48
N LYS A 45 8.00 -7.50 4.27
CA LYS A 45 7.77 -7.81 5.69
C LYS A 45 6.50 -8.62 5.91
N ASP A 46 5.86 -9.08 4.82
CA ASP A 46 4.57 -9.75 4.85
C ASP A 46 3.45 -8.94 5.52
N GLU A 47 3.58 -7.61 5.63
CA GLU A 47 2.55 -6.72 6.21
C GLU A 47 1.41 -6.47 5.22
N ILE A 48 1.67 -6.61 3.92
CA ILE A 48 0.70 -6.42 2.84
C ILE A 48 0.83 -7.53 1.79
N LYS A 49 -0.24 -7.78 1.05
CA LYS A 49 -0.26 -8.69 -0.10
C LYS A 49 -0.86 -8.00 -1.33
N MET A 50 -0.58 -8.57 -2.49
CA MET A 50 -1.12 -8.11 -3.77
C MET A 50 -2.28 -9.01 -4.19
N VAL A 51 -3.39 -8.40 -4.56
CA VAL A 51 -4.56 -9.06 -5.15
C VAL A 51 -4.89 -8.40 -6.48
N ARG A 52 -5.62 -9.12 -7.34
CA ARG A 52 -6.23 -8.53 -8.53
C ARG A 52 -7.71 -8.28 -8.24
N ASP A 53 -8.21 -7.14 -8.66
CA ASP A 53 -9.65 -6.90 -8.69
C ASP A 53 -10.29 -7.52 -9.95
N GLU A 54 -11.59 -7.29 -10.10
CA GLU A 54 -12.42 -7.80 -11.20
C GLU A 54 -11.94 -7.28 -12.56
N ASP A 55 -11.31 -6.10 -12.60
CA ASP A 55 -10.73 -5.49 -13.80
C ASP A 55 -9.30 -5.98 -14.09
N GLY A 56 -8.75 -6.89 -13.26
CA GLY A 56 -7.40 -7.41 -13.38
C GLY A 56 -6.31 -6.45 -12.89
N ILE A 57 -6.69 -5.33 -12.27
CA ILE A 57 -5.78 -4.32 -11.73
C ILE A 57 -5.18 -4.82 -10.43
N ARG A 58 -3.87 -4.64 -10.28
CA ARG A 58 -3.15 -5.01 -9.06
C ARG A 58 -3.45 -4.01 -7.95
N LYS A 59 -4.09 -4.50 -6.88
CA LYS A 59 -4.35 -3.77 -5.64
C LYS A 59 -3.58 -4.38 -4.46
N TYR A 60 -3.25 -3.54 -3.50
CA TYR A 60 -2.60 -3.90 -2.26
C TYR A 60 -3.64 -3.96 -1.16
N ILE A 61 -3.55 -4.98 -0.32
CA ILE A 61 -4.39 -5.15 0.87
C ILE A 61 -3.50 -5.51 2.04
N LYS A 62 -3.96 -5.20 3.25
CA LYS A 62 -3.29 -5.62 4.48
C LYS A 62 -3.24 -7.14 4.58
N ASN A 63 -2.12 -7.68 5.04
CA ASN A 63 -2.03 -9.10 5.34
C ASN A 63 -2.53 -9.35 6.76
N ALA A 64 -3.59 -10.15 6.90
CA ALA A 64 -4.21 -10.42 8.21
C ALA A 64 -3.31 -11.22 9.19
N LYS A 65 -2.14 -11.68 8.74
CA LYS A 65 -1.15 -12.41 9.55
C LYS A 65 -0.06 -11.51 10.17
N ALA A 66 -0.12 -10.20 9.96
CA ALA A 66 0.88 -9.23 10.42
C ALA A 66 0.45 -8.45 11.67
#